data_AF-A0A838I4C8-F1
#
_entry.id   AF-A0A838I4C8-F1
#
_cell.length_a   1.000
_cell.length_b   1.000
_cell.length_c   1.000
_cell.angle_alpha   90.00
_cell.angle_beta   90.00
_cell.angle_gamma   90.00
#
_symmetry.space_group_name_H-M   'P 1'
#
loop_
_entity.id
_entity.type
_entity.pdbx_description
1 polymer ?
#
loop_
_entity_poly.entity_id
_entity_poly.type
_entity_poly.pdbx_seq_one_letter_code
_entity_poly.pdbx_strand_id
1 'polypeptide(L)' 'MPRPKAQYSLVVKNHFSGKQLKVEMIDLPYMGEMRRFRLRVNGQWARRVPVASKTMVLRQVRSWLVKH' A
#
# COMPACT_ATOMS: atom_id res chain seq x y z
N MET A 1 18.40 7.56 10.89
CA MET A 1 17.08 8.24 10.76
C MET A 1 15.95 7.22 10.96
N PRO A 2 14.91 7.52 11.76
CA PRO A 2 13.80 6.60 11.95
C PRO A 2 13.03 6.42 10.63
N ARG A 3 12.67 5.17 10.30
CA ARG A 3 11.82 4.90 9.12
C ARG A 3 10.47 5.59 9.33
N PRO A 4 9.92 6.30 8.31
CA PRO A 4 8.60 6.90 8.43
C PRO A 4 7.57 5.85 8.85
N LYS A 5 6.78 6.14 9.89
CA LYS A 5 5.75 5.21 10.37
C LYS A 5 4.61 5.16 9.35
N ALA A 6 4.14 3.96 9.01
CA ALA A 6 2.98 3.82 8.16
C ALA A 6 1.73 4.23 8.94
N GLN A 7 0.87 5.03 8.33
CA GLN A 7 -0.43 5.38 8.92
C GLN A 7 -1.41 4.22 8.79
N TYR A 8 -1.34 3.50 7.67
CA TYR A 8 -2.12 2.29 7.44
C TYR A 8 -1.23 1.19 6.87
N SER A 9 -1.53 -0.05 7.23
CA SER A 9 -0.87 -1.23 6.66
C SER A 9 -1.90 -2.31 6.32
N LEU A 10 -1.75 -2.94 5.16
CA LEU A 10 -2.54 -4.08 4.72
C LEU A 10 -1.60 -5.27 4.48
N VAL A 11 -1.99 -6.45 4.94
CA VAL A 11 -1.30 -7.71 4.65
C VAL A 11 -2.29 -8.66 4.01
N VAL A 12 -1.93 -9.16 2.83
CA VAL A 12 -2.68 -10.20 2.13
C VAL A 12 -1.80 -11.43 2.10
N LYS A 13 -2.29 -12.54 2.67
CA LYS A 13 -1.57 -13.82 2.71
C LYS A 13 -2.33 -14.85 1.91
N ASN A 14 -1.65 -15.49 0.96
CA ASN A 14 -2.18 -16.65 0.28
C ASN A 14 -2.05 -17.86 1.23
N HIS A 15 -3.18 -18.50 1.55
CA HIS A 15 -3.22 -19.62 2.50
C HIS A 15 -2.46 -20.85 2.01
N PHE A 16 -2.53 -21.15 0.71
CA PHE A 16 -1.92 -22.35 0.13
C PHE A 16 -0.41 -22.23 -0.07
N SER A 17 0.06 -21.11 -0.63
CA SER A 17 1.48 -20.89 -0.93
C SER A 17 2.26 -20.22 0.21
N GLY A 18 1.55 -19.72 1.24
CA GLY A 18 2.15 -18.92 2.32
C GLY A 18 2.67 -17.54 1.91
N LYS A 19 2.63 -17.19 0.61
CA LYS A 19 3.13 -15.91 0.09
C LYS A 19 2.33 -14.74 0.66
N GLN A 20 3.04 -13.67 1.01
CA GLN A 20 2.43 -12.45 1.55
C GLN A 20 2.72 -11.22 0.69
N LEU A 21 1.72 -10.36 0.58
CA LEU A 21 1.82 -9.02 0.04
C LEU A 21 1.53 -8.03 1.17
N LYS A 22 2.55 -7.29 1.60
CA LYS A 22 2.41 -6.19 2.57
C LYS A 22 2.40 -4.86 1.83
N VAL A 23 1.36 -4.07 2.05
CA VAL A 23 1.26 -2.70 1.55
C VAL A 23 1.22 -1.75 2.73
N GLU A 24 2.17 -0.82 2.78
CA GLU A 24 2.25 0.23 3.79
C GLU A 24 1.93 1.58 3.13
N MET A 25 1.01 2.33 3.74
CA MET A 25 0.63 3.68 3.33
C MET A 25 1.24 4.67 4.32
N ILE A 26 2.22 5.43 3.84
CA ILE A 26 2.93 6.45 4.61
C ILE A 26 2.31 7.79 4.27
N ASP A 27 1.88 8.53 5.28
CA ASP A 27 1.23 9.82 5.07
C ASP A 27 2.16 10.80 4.35
N LEU A 28 1.58 11.53 3.40
CA LEU A 28 2.24 12.65 2.74
C LEU A 28 1.54 13.93 3.20
N PRO A 29 2.07 14.61 4.21
CA PRO A 29 1.51 15.90 4.60
C PRO A 29 1.64 16.85 3.40
N TYR A 30 0.65 17.73 3.23
CA TYR A 30 0.62 18.82 2.23
C TYR A 30 0.22 18.48 0.78
N MET A 31 -0.25 17.26 0.46
CA MET A 31 -0.83 16.97 -0.87
C MET A 31 -2.35 17.26 -0.96
N GLY A 32 -2.75 18.54 -0.90
CA GLY A 32 -4.10 19.02 -1.25
C GLY A 32 -5.27 18.48 -0.41
N GLU A 33 -6.51 18.75 -0.84
CA GLU A 33 -7.76 18.41 -0.13
C GLU A 33 -7.99 16.89 0.07
N MET A 34 -7.34 16.04 -0.74
CA MET A 34 -7.47 14.58 -0.66
C MET A 34 -6.22 13.93 -0.07
N ARG A 35 -6.38 13.21 1.05
CA ARG A 35 -5.29 12.44 1.68
C ARG A 35 -4.65 11.46 0.69
N ARG A 36 -3.35 11.66 0.43
CA ARG A 36 -2.51 10.78 -0.39
C ARG A 36 -1.42 10.16 0.46
N PHE A 37 -1.03 8.95 0.07
CA PHE A 37 -0.04 8.17 0.78
C PHE A 37 1.07 7.76 -0.16
N ARG A 38 2.31 7.85 0.30
CA ARG A 38 3.44 7.19 -0.35
C ARG A 38 3.41 5.70 -0.01
N LEU A 39 3.56 4.85 -1.01
CA LEU A 39 3.39 3.42 -0.84
C LEU A 39 4.72 2.69 -0.66
N ARG A 40 4.78 1.78 0.33
CA ARG A 40 5.76 0.68 0.34
C ARG A 40 5.07 -0.64 0.12
N VAL A 41 5.64 -1.46 -0.75
CA VAL A 41 5.20 -2.83 -1.02
C VAL A 41 6.33 -3.75 -0.59
N ASN A 42 6.05 -4.70 0.31
CA ASN A 42 7.04 -5.64 0.86
C ASN A 42 8.31 -4.93 1.38
N GLY A 43 8.14 -3.78 2.03
CA GLY A 43 9.24 -2.99 2.61
C GLY A 43 10.00 -2.10 1.62
N GLN A 44 9.70 -2.17 0.32
CA GLN A 44 10.33 -1.35 -0.72
C GLN A 44 9.38 -0.26 -1.21
N TRP A 45 9.90 0.92 -1.54
CA TRP A 45 9.07 1.98 -2.15
C TRP A 45 8.50 1.53 -3.49
N ALA A 46 7.19 1.72 -3.66
CA ALA A 46 6.52 1.36 -4.90
C ALA A 46 7.01 2.23 -6.07
N ARG A 47 7.46 1.60 -7.15
CA ARG A 47 7.99 2.30 -8.34
C ARG A 47 6.88 2.72 -9.32
N ARG A 48 5.92 1.83 -9.57
CA ARG A 48 4.84 2.05 -10.56
C ARG A 48 3.72 2.95 -10.05
N VAL A 49 3.36 2.79 -8.78
CA VAL A 49 2.32 3.60 -8.12
C VAL A 49 2.94 4.16 -6.84
N PRO A 50 3.76 5.21 -6.94
CA PRO A 50 4.51 5.72 -5.79
C PRO A 50 3.60 6.42 -4.77
N VAL A 51 2.49 7.00 -5.24
CA VAL A 51 1.53 7.75 -4.43
C VAL A 51 0.12 7.32 -4.81
N ALA A 52 -0.73 7.07 -3.81
CA ALA A 52 -2.13 6.71 -4.02
C ALA A 52 -3.01 7.16 -2.85
N SER A 53 -4.33 7.26 -3.08
CA SER A 53 -5.30 7.36 -2.00
C SER A 53 -5.60 5.97 -1.41
N LYS A 54 -6.16 5.93 -0.20
CA LYS A 54 -6.62 4.69 0.44
C LYS A 54 -7.56 3.89 -0.47
N THR A 55 -8.49 4.57 -1.13
CA THR A 55 -9.48 3.96 -2.05
C THR A 55 -8.82 3.31 -3.25
N MET A 56 -7.82 3.97 -3.86
CA MET A 56 -7.08 3.40 -4.99
C MET A 56 -6.32 2.14 -4.59
N VAL A 57 -5.64 2.15 -3.43
CA VAL A 57 -4.91 0.98 -2.91
C VAL A 57 -5.86 -0.20 -2.72
N LEU A 58 -6.99 0.01 -2.04
CA LEU A 58 -7.98 -1.04 -1.78
C LEU A 58 -8.60 -1.58 -3.07
N ARG A 59 -8.91 -0.70 -4.03
CA ARG A 59 -9.43 -1.12 -5.35
C ARG A 59 -8.43 -1.98 -6.11
N GLN A 60 -7.15 -1.61 -6.10
CA GLN A 60 -6.10 -2.36 -6.79
C GLN A 60 -5.89 -3.74 -6.15
N VAL A 61 -5.82 -3.81 -4.82
CA VAL A 61 -5.67 -5.08 -4.10
C VAL A 61 -6.87 -5.99 -4.34
N ARG A 62 -8.09 -5.45 -4.29
CA ARG A 62 -9.31 -6.22 -4.61
C ARG A 62 -9.27 -6.74 -6.04
N SER A 63 -8.90 -5.92 -7.01
CA SER A 63 -8.80 -6.37 -8.41
C SER A 63 -7.76 -7.46 -8.60
N TRP A 64 -6.66 -7.43 -7.84
CA TRP A 64 -5.65 -8.48 -7.88
C TRP A 64 -6.19 -9.80 -7.31
N LEU A 65 -6.89 -9.74 -6.18
CA LEU A 65 -7.51 -10.88 -5.49
C LEU A 65 -8.63 -11.57 -6.26
N VAL A 66 -9.32 -10.88 -7.17
CA VAL A 66 -10.40 -11.48 -7.97
C VAL A 66 -9.88 -12.09 -9.27
N LYS A 67 -8.72 -11.61 -9.76
CA LYS A 67 -8.12 -12.09 -11.02
C LYS A 67 -7.22 -13.31 -10.86
N HIS A 68 -6.83 -13.66 -9.64
CA HIS A 68 -5.93 -14.78 -9.30
C HIS A 68 -6.58 -15.65 -8.24
#